data_AF-A0A7C3HZ87-F1
#
_entry.id   AF-A0A7C3HZ87-F1
#
_cell.length_a   1.000
_cell.length_b   1.000
_cell.length_c   1.000
_cell.angle_alpha   90.00
_cell.angle_beta   90.00
_cell.angle_gamma   90.00
#
_symmetry.space_group_name_H-M   'P 1'
#
loop_
_entity.id
_entity.type
_entity.pdbx_description
1 polymer ?
#
loop_
_entity_poly.entity_id
_entity_poly.type
_entity_poly.pdbx_seq_one_letter_code
_entity_poly.pdbx_strand_id
1 'polypeptide(L)'
;MTSVTSNSFGKRLAPLFAGGFFRPLARPTAAVYVDCADRLAEAADESGQLPHDEARLLIRDVLAEHPDVQLGEDEGGQFRDLQQRAAQFFNKLLEVHWLEPRRVSLDENFVLLAPQLHRLLRLLREMAEDRSAELKDFTATLRSFSRDQMSEAQTRPFLGKRRSSTQASKWR
;
A
#
# COMPACT_ATOMS: atom_id res chain seq x y z
N MET A 1 -28.66 -29.37 10.25
CA MET A 1 -27.19 -29.44 10.25
C MET A 1 -26.65 -28.08 9.84
N THR A 2 -26.37 -27.23 10.83
CA THR A 2 -25.86 -25.87 10.62
C THR A 2 -24.35 -25.94 10.43
N SER A 3 -23.87 -25.68 9.22
CA SER A 3 -22.45 -25.50 8.93
C SER A 3 -21.98 -24.21 9.62
N VAL A 4 -21.37 -24.33 10.80
CA VAL A 4 -20.61 -23.26 11.43
C VAL A 4 -19.40 -23.00 10.53
N THR A 5 -19.50 -22.00 9.65
CA THR A 5 -18.34 -21.51 8.90
C THR A 5 -17.36 -20.92 9.90
N SER A 6 -16.38 -21.71 10.33
CA SER A 6 -15.26 -21.25 11.14
C SER A 6 -14.51 -20.18 10.34
N ASN A 7 -14.82 -18.92 10.66
CA ASN A 7 -14.17 -17.74 10.10
C ASN A 7 -12.79 -17.60 10.76
N SER A 8 -11.87 -18.50 10.35
CA SER A 8 -10.55 -18.59 10.96
C SER A 8 -9.85 -17.24 10.92
N PHE A 9 -9.12 -16.91 11.99
CA PHE A 9 -8.37 -15.66 12.08
C PHE A 9 -7.46 -15.46 10.87
N GLY A 10 -6.80 -16.53 10.39
CA GLY A 10 -6.00 -16.53 9.17
C GLY A 10 -6.78 -16.12 7.91
N LYS A 11 -8.03 -16.58 7.72
CA LYS A 11 -8.86 -16.16 6.57
C LYS A 11 -9.25 -14.69 6.63
N ARG A 12 -9.42 -14.12 7.82
CA ARG A 12 -9.68 -12.68 7.99
C ARG A 12 -8.45 -11.82 7.74
N LEU A 13 -7.25 -12.34 8.03
CA LEU A 13 -6.00 -11.63 7.77
C LEU A 13 -5.45 -11.82 6.35
N ALA A 14 -5.81 -12.92 5.68
CA ALA A 14 -5.32 -13.24 4.34
C ALA A 14 -5.45 -12.08 3.33
N PRO A 15 -6.53 -11.28 3.29
CA PRO A 15 -6.61 -10.12 2.39
C PRO A 15 -5.54 -9.06 2.69
N LEU A 16 -5.23 -8.81 3.96
CA LEU A 16 -4.20 -7.85 4.37
C LEU A 16 -2.80 -8.34 3.98
N PHE A 17 -2.57 -9.65 4.02
CA PHE A 17 -1.30 -10.24 3.61
C PHE A 17 -1.16 -10.32 2.09
N ALA A 18 -2.21 -10.73 1.38
CA ALA A 18 -2.21 -10.90 -0.07
C ALA A 18 -2.22 -9.57 -0.84
N GLY A 19 -2.82 -8.52 -0.28
CA GLY A 19 -2.88 -7.18 -0.89
C GLY A 19 -1.62 -6.35 -0.70
N GLY A 20 -0.58 -6.88 -0.04
CA GLY A 20 0.66 -6.13 0.18
C GLY A 20 0.55 -4.99 1.20
N PHE A 21 -0.47 -4.99 2.06
CA PHE A 21 -0.72 -3.92 3.05
C PHE A 21 0.49 -3.64 3.95
N PHE A 22 1.22 -4.69 4.35
CA PHE A 22 2.42 -4.54 5.19
C PHE A 22 3.72 -4.35 4.40
N ARG A 23 3.67 -4.48 3.07
CA ARG A 23 4.85 -4.40 2.19
C ARG A 23 5.63 -3.09 2.34
N PRO A 24 4.98 -1.91 2.47
CA PRO A 24 5.69 -0.65 2.70
C PRO A 24 6.66 -0.68 3.88
N LEU A 25 6.26 -1.31 4.99
CA LEU A 25 7.02 -1.33 6.24
C LEU A 25 8.29 -2.19 6.18
N ALA A 26 8.41 -3.05 5.17
CA ALA A 26 9.60 -3.88 4.97
C ALA A 26 10.63 -3.23 4.03
N ARG A 27 10.32 -2.08 3.43
CA ARG A 27 11.20 -1.39 2.49
C ARG A 27 12.20 -0.48 3.21
N PRO A 28 13.35 -0.17 2.60
CA PRO A 28 14.28 0.85 3.13
C PRO A 28 13.63 2.22 3.28
N THR A 29 12.62 2.51 2.46
CA THR A 29 11.82 3.74 2.41
C THR A 29 10.67 3.76 3.43
N ALA A 30 10.60 2.80 4.37
CA ALA A 30 9.48 2.66 5.31
C ALA A 30 9.16 3.94 6.11
N ALA A 31 10.17 4.74 6.47
CA ALA A 31 9.97 6.01 7.17
C ALA A 31 9.06 6.96 6.36
N VAL A 32 9.36 7.16 5.08
CA VAL A 32 8.56 8.02 4.17
C VAL A 32 7.12 7.53 4.06
N TYR A 33 6.91 6.21 4.03
CA TYR A 33 5.55 5.67 4.04
C TYR A 33 4.80 6.02 5.31
N VAL A 34 5.42 5.78 6.48
CA VAL A 34 4.81 6.06 7.78
C VAL A 34 4.51 7.56 7.91
N ASP A 35 5.45 8.42 7.54
CA ASP A 35 5.27 9.87 7.63
C ASP A 35 4.20 10.38 6.65
N CYS A 36 4.14 9.85 5.43
CA CYS A 36 3.03 10.11 4.52
C CYS A 36 1.68 9.67 5.11
N ALA A 37 1.62 8.46 5.67
CA ALA A 37 0.39 7.93 6.23
C ALA A 37 -0.09 8.70 7.46
N ASP A 38 0.84 9.12 8.34
CA ASP A 38 0.52 9.95 9.50
C ASP A 38 -0.03 11.30 9.05
N ARG A 39 0.64 11.95 8.10
CA ARG A 39 0.21 13.27 7.60
C ARG A 39 -1.13 13.24 6.87
N LEU A 40 -1.38 12.18 6.11
CA LEU A 40 -2.68 11.95 5.47
C LEU A 40 -3.78 11.69 6.51
N ALA A 41 -3.47 10.96 7.59
CA ALA A 41 -4.44 10.66 8.65
C ALA A 41 -4.80 11.89 9.49
N GLU A 42 -3.84 12.79 9.74
CA GLU A 42 -4.09 14.06 10.42
C GLU A 42 -4.95 15.02 9.59
N ALA A 43 -4.79 14.99 8.26
CA ALA A 43 -5.53 15.86 7.35
C ALA A 43 -6.92 15.34 6.96
N ALA A 44 -7.14 14.03 7.11
CA ALA A 44 -8.41 13.40 6.77
C ALA A 44 -9.54 13.85 7.71
N ASP A 45 -10.76 13.87 7.19
CA ASP A 45 -11.96 14.14 8.00
C ASP A 45 -12.31 12.98 8.94
N GLU A 46 -13.37 13.13 9.74
CA GLU A 46 -13.84 12.09 10.69
C GLU A 46 -14.16 10.74 10.02
N SER A 47 -14.43 10.73 8.72
CA SER A 47 -14.69 9.52 7.93
C SER A 47 -13.42 8.91 7.32
N GLY A 48 -12.26 9.52 7.55
CA GLY A 48 -10.98 9.14 6.94
C GLY A 48 -10.88 9.57 5.48
N GLN A 49 -11.66 10.57 5.05
CA GLN A 49 -11.70 11.04 3.68
C GLN A 49 -10.85 12.28 3.48
N LEU A 50 -10.19 12.37 2.31
CA LEU A 50 -9.35 13.49 1.91
C LEU A 50 -9.50 13.75 0.40
N PRO A 51 -9.52 15.02 -0.06
CA PRO A 51 -9.45 15.33 -1.49
C PRO A 51 -8.20 14.72 -2.14
N HIS A 52 -8.36 14.16 -3.34
CA HIS A 52 -7.28 13.50 -4.07
C HIS A 52 -6.05 14.41 -4.29
N ASP A 53 -6.28 15.67 -4.67
CA ASP A 53 -5.19 16.61 -4.95
C ASP A 53 -4.48 17.06 -3.69
N GLU A 54 -5.20 17.20 -2.59
CA GLU A 54 -4.64 17.48 -1.27
C GLU A 54 -3.75 16.32 -0.79
N ALA A 55 -4.19 15.07 -0.98
CA ALA A 55 -3.38 13.89 -0.68
C ALA A 55 -2.02 13.93 -1.39
N ARG A 56 -2.01 14.29 -2.68
CA ARG A 56 -0.79 14.39 -3.48
C ARG A 56 0.12 15.53 -3.03
N LEU A 57 -0.45 16.65 -2.59
CA LEU A 57 0.32 17.78 -2.06
C LEU A 57 1.00 17.40 -0.74
N LEU A 58 0.27 16.76 0.19
CA LEU A 58 0.83 16.29 1.45
C LEU A 58 1.97 15.28 1.24
N ILE A 59 1.79 14.33 0.33
CA ILE A 59 2.86 13.37 -0.03
C ILE A 59 4.08 14.09 -0.59
N ARG A 60 3.88 15.08 -1.48
CA ARG A 60 4.98 15.87 -2.02
C ARG A 60 5.74 16.58 -0.92
N ASP A 61 5.04 17.17 0.05
CA ASP A 61 5.65 17.92 1.14
C ASP A 61 6.48 16.99 2.05
N VAL A 62 5.96 15.80 2.38
CA VAL A 62 6.74 14.76 3.08
C VAL A 62 7.97 14.37 2.26
N LEU A 63 7.86 14.14 0.95
CA LEU A 63 9.03 13.82 0.12
C LEU A 63 10.08 14.95 0.10
N ALA A 64 9.68 16.21 0.24
CA ALA A 64 10.62 17.33 0.38
C ALA A 64 11.37 17.30 1.72
N GLU A 65 10.72 16.83 2.78
CA GLU A 65 11.31 16.66 4.12
C GLU A 65 12.28 15.46 4.20
N HIS A 66 12.24 14.56 3.20
CA HIS A 66 13.15 13.41 3.07
C HIS A 66 14.04 13.46 1.81
N PRO A 67 14.92 14.47 1.66
CA PRO A 67 15.73 14.63 0.45
C PRO A 67 16.72 13.49 0.22
N ASP A 68 17.20 12.87 1.29
CA ASP A 68 18.20 11.79 1.25
C ASP A 68 17.61 10.41 1.01
N VAL A 69 16.28 10.28 1.02
CA VAL A 69 15.64 8.97 0.81
C VAL A 69 15.67 8.60 -0.67
N GLN A 70 16.36 7.49 -0.95
CA GLN A 70 16.38 6.88 -2.27
C GLN A 70 15.12 6.04 -2.49
N LEU A 71 14.16 6.60 -3.24
CA LEU A 71 12.98 5.87 -3.69
C LEU A 71 13.36 4.83 -4.75
N GLY A 72 12.69 3.68 -4.74
CA GLY A 72 12.74 2.71 -5.83
C GLY A 72 11.98 3.18 -7.07
N GLU A 73 12.16 2.50 -8.20
CA GLU A 73 11.48 2.86 -9.46
C GLU A 73 9.94 2.75 -9.35
N ASP A 74 9.45 1.76 -8.61
CA ASP A 74 8.00 1.61 -8.36
C ASP A 74 7.43 2.69 -7.42
N GLU A 75 8.30 3.40 -6.70
CA GLU A 75 7.99 4.50 -5.79
C GLU A 75 8.23 5.89 -6.43
N GLY A 76 8.70 5.93 -7.68
CA GLY A 76 8.95 7.16 -8.42
C GLY A 76 10.40 7.65 -8.40
N GLY A 77 11.36 6.84 -7.96
CA GLY A 77 12.78 7.19 -7.93
C GLY A 77 13.40 7.58 -9.28
N GLN A 78 12.78 7.19 -10.39
CA GLN A 78 13.16 7.60 -11.76
C GLN A 78 12.85 9.06 -12.07
N PHE A 79 11.91 9.68 -11.34
CA PHE A 79 11.47 11.04 -11.61
C PHE A 79 12.37 12.03 -10.89
N ARG A 80 12.78 13.08 -11.60
CA ARG A 80 13.53 14.21 -11.00
C ARG A 80 12.60 15.19 -10.31
N ASP A 81 11.41 15.40 -10.87
CA ASP A 81 10.43 16.34 -10.36
C ASP A 81 9.66 15.76 -9.18
N LEU A 82 9.54 16.54 -8.11
CA LEU A 82 8.92 16.11 -6.87
C LEU A 82 7.41 15.86 -7.04
N GLN A 83 6.74 16.63 -7.91
CA GLN A 83 5.32 16.44 -8.19
C GLN A 83 5.05 15.09 -8.87
N GLN A 84 5.92 14.69 -9.81
CA GLN A 84 5.87 13.37 -10.44
C GLN A 84 6.19 12.24 -9.46
N ARG A 85 7.21 12.42 -8.61
CA ARG A 85 7.53 11.47 -7.52
C ARG A 85 6.33 11.27 -6.59
N ALA A 86 5.71 12.35 -6.14
CA ALA A 86 4.54 12.30 -5.27
C ALA A 86 3.34 11.62 -5.93
N ALA A 87 3.12 11.84 -7.24
CA ALA A 87 2.07 11.14 -7.98
C ALA A 87 2.30 9.62 -8.01
N GLN A 88 3.54 9.21 -8.28
CA GLN A 88 3.89 7.79 -8.32
C GLN A 88 3.81 7.15 -6.93
N PHE A 89 4.27 7.86 -5.90
CA PHE A 89 4.19 7.39 -4.52
C PHE A 89 2.74 7.28 -4.04
N PHE A 90 1.88 8.24 -4.42
CA PHE A 90 0.43 8.16 -4.19
C PHE A 90 -0.19 6.92 -4.84
N ASN A 91 0.15 6.61 -6.10
CA ASN A 91 -0.30 5.38 -6.75
C ASN A 91 0.15 4.14 -5.99
N LYS A 92 1.33 4.20 -5.36
CA LYS A 92 1.84 3.10 -4.55
C LYS A 92 1.03 2.90 -3.27
N LEU A 93 0.57 3.98 -2.63
CA LEU A 93 -0.33 3.91 -1.47
C LEU A 93 -1.70 3.31 -1.83
N LEU A 94 -2.20 3.55 -3.04
CA LEU A 94 -3.38 2.87 -3.58
C LEU A 94 -3.11 1.37 -3.84
N GLU A 95 -1.97 1.03 -4.46
CA GLU A 95 -1.58 -0.35 -4.77
C GLU A 95 -1.51 -1.24 -3.51
N VAL A 96 -1.01 -0.69 -2.40
CA VAL A 96 -0.87 -1.40 -1.12
C VAL A 96 -2.10 -1.27 -0.22
N HIS A 97 -3.20 -0.71 -0.73
CA HIS A 97 -4.47 -0.56 -0.01
C HIS A 97 -4.35 0.24 1.30
N TRP A 98 -3.44 1.21 1.35
CA TRP A 98 -3.42 2.22 2.42
C TRP A 98 -4.42 3.34 2.12
N LEU A 99 -4.62 3.61 0.83
CA LEU A 99 -5.65 4.48 0.31
C LEU A 99 -6.61 3.68 -0.59
N GLU A 100 -7.87 4.08 -0.59
CA GLU A 100 -8.89 3.58 -1.51
C GLU A 100 -9.49 4.75 -2.31
N PRO A 101 -9.59 4.65 -3.64
CA PRO A 101 -10.15 5.72 -4.44
C PRO A 101 -11.66 5.78 -4.25
N ARG A 102 -12.18 6.99 -3.97
CA ARG A 102 -13.61 7.26 -3.85
C ARG A 102 -14.00 8.34 -4.86
N ARG A 103 -14.69 7.93 -5.92
CA ARG A 103 -15.24 8.85 -6.91
C ARG A 103 -16.65 9.26 -6.51
N VAL A 104 -16.84 10.54 -6.19
CA VAL A 104 -18.17 11.09 -5.85
C VAL A 104 -18.85 11.63 -7.11
N SER A 105 -18.10 12.29 -7.99
CA SER A 105 -18.57 12.76 -9.30
C SER A 105 -17.45 12.72 -10.35
N LEU A 106 -17.67 13.31 -11.53
CA LEU A 106 -16.64 13.40 -12.58
C LEU A 106 -15.45 14.24 -12.12
N ASP A 107 -15.72 15.34 -11.41
CA ASP A 107 -14.75 16.36 -10.99
C ASP A 107 -14.37 16.24 -9.51
N GLU A 108 -15.19 15.59 -8.69
CA GLU A 108 -14.92 15.38 -7.26
C GLU A 108 -14.34 14.00 -7.00
N ASN A 109 -13.02 13.99 -6.80
CA ASN A 109 -12.24 12.79 -6.50
C ASN A 109 -11.69 12.87 -5.09
N PHE A 110 -12.02 11.87 -4.29
CA PHE A 110 -11.54 11.71 -2.93
C PHE A 110 -10.76 10.40 -2.80
N VAL A 111 -9.98 10.33 -1.74
CA VAL A 111 -9.42 9.08 -1.23
C VAL A 111 -9.92 8.82 0.17
N LEU A 112 -10.06 7.54 0.50
CA LEU A 112 -10.34 7.07 1.84
C LEU A 112 -9.09 6.39 2.38
N LEU A 113 -8.71 6.74 3.62
CA LEU A 113 -7.69 6.01 4.34
C LEU A 113 -8.28 4.69 4.84
N ALA A 114 -7.53 3.61 4.66
CA ALA A 114 -7.94 2.29 5.14
C ALA A 114 -8.12 2.31 6.67
N PRO A 115 -9.23 1.78 7.23
CA PRO A 115 -9.43 1.72 8.69
C PRO A 115 -8.32 0.96 9.42
N GLN A 116 -7.69 0.01 8.76
CA GLN A 116 -6.58 -0.77 9.28
C GLN A 116 -5.29 0.05 9.39
N LEU A 117 -5.11 1.06 8.53
CA LEU A 117 -3.96 1.96 8.56
C LEU A 117 -3.95 2.80 9.83
N HIS A 118 -5.10 3.35 10.23
CA HIS A 118 -5.23 4.07 11.50
C HIS A 118 -4.82 3.23 12.71
N ARG A 119 -5.23 1.95 12.73
CA ARG A 119 -4.85 1.02 13.80
C ARG A 119 -3.36 0.73 13.81
N LEU A 120 -2.77 0.57 12.62
CA LEU A 120 -1.34 0.37 12.45
C LEU A 120 -0.55 1.59 12.93
N LEU A 121 -0.93 2.80 12.51
CA LEU A 121 -0.27 4.05 12.93
C LEU A 121 -0.33 4.23 14.44
N ARG A 122 -1.48 3.97 15.06
CA ARG A 122 -1.61 4.02 16.52
C ARG A 122 -0.68 3.02 17.21
N LEU A 123 -0.63 1.77 16.72
CA LEU A 123 0.26 0.75 17.26
C LEU A 123 1.75 1.15 17.11
N LEU A 124 2.14 1.68 15.96
CA LEU A 124 3.50 2.16 15.72
C LEU A 124 3.87 3.29 16.68
N ARG A 125 2.95 4.22 16.94
CA ARG A 125 3.12 5.33 17.89
C ARG A 125 3.29 4.81 19.33
N GLU A 126 2.39 3.94 19.79
CA GLU A 126 2.47 3.30 21.11
C GLU A 126 3.80 2.55 21.30
N MET A 127 4.26 1.82 20.28
CA MET A 127 5.54 1.10 20.33
C MET A 127 6.75 2.05 20.30
N ALA A 128 6.68 3.16 19.57
CA ALA A 128 7.75 4.14 19.49
C ALA A 128 7.93 4.91 20.82
N GLU A 129 6.82 5.24 21.49
CA GLU A 129 6.82 6.00 22.74
C GLU A 129 7.26 5.14 23.94
N ASP A 130 6.70 3.94 24.10
CA ASP A 130 6.86 3.16 25.33
C ASP A 130 7.67 1.87 25.18
N ARG A 131 7.91 1.38 23.95
CA ARG A 131 8.38 0.00 23.71
C ARG A 131 9.35 -0.14 22.54
N SER A 132 10.38 0.70 22.49
CA SER A 132 11.36 0.73 21.39
C SER A 132 12.06 -0.61 21.10
N ALA A 133 12.21 -1.49 22.10
CA ALA A 133 12.72 -2.85 21.90
C ALA A 133 11.73 -3.74 21.12
N GLU A 134 10.45 -3.71 21.48
CA GLU A 134 9.38 -4.45 20.78
C GLU A 134 9.21 -3.93 19.34
N LEU A 135 9.38 -2.63 19.11
CA LEU A 135 9.38 -2.05 17.77
C LEU A 135 10.50 -2.64 16.90
N LYS A 136 11.71 -2.79 17.44
CA LYS A 136 12.84 -3.41 16.72
C LYS A 136 12.52 -4.85 16.34
N ASP A 137 11.98 -5.64 17.26
CA ASP A 137 11.60 -7.04 17.01
C ASP A 137 10.45 -7.15 15.99
N PHE A 138 9.48 -6.25 16.06
CA PHE A 138 8.39 -6.16 15.10
C PHE A 138 8.89 -5.84 13.69
N THR A 139 9.77 -4.84 13.53
CA THR A 139 10.34 -4.51 12.22
C THR A 139 11.24 -5.61 11.67
N ALA A 140 11.93 -6.38 12.54
CA ALA A 140 12.70 -7.55 12.13
C ALA A 140 11.77 -8.67 11.61
N THR A 141 10.65 -8.91 12.31
CA THR A 141 9.63 -9.89 11.92
C THR A 141 8.97 -9.53 10.58
N LEU A 142 8.59 -8.26 10.40
CA LEU A 142 8.00 -7.78 9.14
C LEU A 142 8.96 -7.92 7.95
N ARG A 143 10.25 -7.66 8.15
CA ARG A 143 11.28 -7.84 7.12
C ARG A 143 11.45 -9.32 6.74
N SER A 144 11.40 -10.24 7.71
CA SER A 144 11.43 -11.68 7.43
C SER A 144 10.19 -12.10 6.62
N PHE A 145 9.01 -11.77 7.10
CA PHE A 145 7.75 -12.15 6.47
C PHE A 145 7.60 -11.61 5.04
N SER A 146 8.00 -10.35 4.83
CA SER A 146 7.93 -9.73 3.51
C SER A 146 8.95 -10.31 2.53
N ARG A 147 10.13 -10.72 3.02
CA ARG A 147 11.14 -11.41 2.20
C ARG A 147 10.63 -12.77 1.73
N ASP A 148 9.95 -13.51 2.62
CA ASP A 148 9.38 -14.82 2.30
C ASP A 148 8.26 -14.70 1.24
N GLN A 149 7.40 -13.68 1.35
CA GLN A 149 6.38 -13.40 0.32
C GLN A 149 6.97 -12.95 -1.03
N MET A 150 8.07 -12.18 -1.03
CA MET A 150 8.75 -11.79 -2.28
C MET A 150 9.48 -12.96 -2.94
N SER A 151 9.89 -13.97 -2.16
CA SER A 151 10.45 -15.23 -2.66
C SER A 151 9.37 -16.08 -3.34
N GLU A 152 8.19 -16.22 -2.72
CA GLU A 152 7.07 -16.98 -3.32
C GLU A 152 6.49 -16.34 -4.58
N ALA A 153 6.48 -15.01 -4.69
CA ALA A 153 6.00 -14.30 -5.88
C ALA A 153 6.88 -14.54 -7.12
N GLN A 154 8.18 -14.84 -6.94
CA GLN A 154 9.12 -15.14 -8.03
C GLN A 154 9.00 -16.59 -8.53
N THR A 155 8.37 -17.48 -7.77
CA THR A 155 8.25 -18.91 -8.12
C THR A 155 6.98 -19.26 -8.90
N ARG A 156 6.10 -18.29 -9.22
CA ARG A 156 4.94 -18.54 -10.08
C ARG A 156 5.36 -18.55 -11.55
N PRO A 157 5.33 -19.70 -12.26
CA PRO A 157 5.64 -19.74 -13.68
C PRO A 157 4.60 -18.91 -14.42
N PHE A 158 5.08 -18.05 -15.32
CA PHE A 158 4.27 -17.33 -16.29
C PHE A 158 3.53 -18.35 -17.17
N LEU A 159 2.31 -18.74 -16.80
CA LEU A 159 1.47 -19.59 -17.64
C LEU A 159 1.10 -18.78 -18.87
N GLY A 160 1.80 -19.09 -19.96
CA GLY A 160 1.80 -18.36 -21.21
C GLY A 160 0.40 -18.20 -21.82
N LYS A 161 0.21 -17.01 -22.40
CA LYS A 161 -0.80 -16.74 -23.44
C LYS A 161 -0.82 -17.89 -24.44
N ARG A 162 -1.87 -18.72 -24.43
CA ARG A 162 -2.28 -19.43 -25.64
C ARG A 162 -2.98 -18.41 -26.54
N ARG A 163 -2.25 -17.92 -27.54
CA ARG A 163 -2.83 -17.40 -28.77
C ARG A 163 -3.55 -18.58 -29.45
N SER A 164 -4.84 -18.46 -29.70
CA SER A 164 -5.53 -19.24 -30.72
C SER A 164 -6.08 -18.29 -31.76
N SER A 165 -5.25 -17.99 -32.76
CA SER A 165 -5.71 -17.61 -34.09
C SER A 165 -6.15 -18.87 -34.84
N THR A 166 -7.05 -18.67 -35.79
CA THR A 166 -7.41 -19.56 -36.92
C THR A 166 -8.67 -20.41 -36.71
N GLN A 167 -9.82 -19.91 -37.17
CA GLN A 167 -10.44 -20.47 -38.39
C GLN A 167 -11.51 -19.53 -38.95
N ALA A 168 -11.18 -18.91 -40.09
CA ALA A 168 -12.16 -18.52 -41.08
C ALA A 168 -12.44 -19.72 -42.02
N SER A 169 -13.60 -19.67 -42.70
CA SER A 169 -13.98 -20.42 -43.90
C SER A 169 -14.68 -21.78 -43.70
N LYS A 170 -16.01 -21.82 -43.90
CA LYS A 170 -16.61 -22.44 -45.11
C LYS A 170 -18.14 -22.31 -45.16
N TRP A 171 -18.58 -21.71 -46.26
CA TRP A 171 -19.83 -21.90 -46.99
C TRP A 171 -20.59 -23.21 -46.72
N ARG A 172 -21.84 -23.10 -46.28
CA ARG A 172 -23.04 -23.61 -46.96
C ARG A 172 -24.30 -23.06 -46.31
#